data_AF-A0A6B0SED9-F1
#
_entry.id   AF-A0A6B0SED9-F1
#
_cell.length_a   1.000
_cell.length_b   1.000
_cell.length_c   1.000
_cell.angle_alpha   90.00
_cell.angle_beta   90.00
_cell.angle_gamma   90.00
#
_symmetry.space_group_name_H-M   'P 1'
#
loop_
_entity.id
_entity.type
_entity.pdbx_description
1 polymer ?
#
loop_
_entity_poly.entity_id
_entity_poly.type
_entity_poly.pdbx_seq_one_letter_code
_entity_poly.pdbx_strand_id
1 'polypeptide(L)'
;EVATVSRVDDMEFKRTYRYIVRELGLAVAPADPTSYVGRIASELDLKDDVERRARELLDTASGTGTFNGKSPVGLAAAAIYAAGRLTGTRYTQDDVAAAADISTVTIRNRYQELLEVAEDADAA
;
A
#
# COMPACT_ATOMS: atom_id res chain seq x y z
N GLU A 1 6.58 10.10 -7.00
CA GLU A 1 7.85 10.42 -6.32
C GLU A 1 8.96 10.85 -7.30
N VAL A 2 9.56 9.96 -8.08
CA VAL A 2 10.70 10.32 -8.95
C VAL A 2 10.35 11.35 -10.04
N ALA A 3 9.15 11.26 -10.63
CA ALA A 3 8.68 12.24 -11.61
C ALA A 3 8.57 13.66 -11.04
N THR A 4 8.17 13.81 -9.76
CA THR A 4 7.97 15.10 -9.09
C THR A 4 9.26 15.91 -8.97
N VAL A 5 10.41 15.23 -8.86
CA VAL A 5 11.74 15.85 -8.74
C VAL A 5 12.54 15.78 -10.06
N SER A 6 11.92 15.29 -11.13
CA SER A 6 12.54 15.13 -12.44
C SER A 6 12.05 16.21 -13.42
N ARG A 7 12.87 16.50 -14.43
CA ARG A 7 12.46 17.32 -15.59
C ARG A 7 11.77 16.51 -16.69
N VAL A 8 11.56 15.22 -16.46
CA VAL A 8 11.00 14.27 -17.43
C VAL A 8 9.57 13.93 -17.05
N ASP A 9 8.70 13.87 -18.05
CA ASP A 9 7.30 13.48 -17.88
C ASP A 9 7.13 12.05 -17.34
N ASP A 10 6.12 11.83 -16.50
CA ASP A 10 5.85 10.53 -15.85
C ASP A 10 5.67 9.39 -16.87
N MET A 11 5.00 9.67 -17.99
CA MET A 11 4.78 8.68 -19.03
C MET A 11 6.07 8.30 -19.76
N GLU A 12 6.97 9.26 -19.96
CA GLU A 12 8.28 9.02 -20.56
C GLU A 12 9.15 8.19 -19.61
N PHE A 13 9.16 8.54 -18.32
CA PHE A 13 9.88 7.76 -17.29
C PHE A 13 9.43 6.28 -17.28
N LYS A 14 8.12 6.03 -17.24
CA LYS A 14 7.54 4.67 -17.25
C LYS A 14 7.85 3.90 -18.54
N ARG A 15 7.92 4.57 -19.68
CA ARG A 15 8.28 3.95 -20.97
C ARG A 15 9.75 3.55 -20.97
N THR A 16 10.64 4.45 -20.57
CA THR A 16 12.08 4.22 -20.52
C THR A 16 12.45 3.14 -19.51
N TYR A 17 11.83 3.15 -18.32
CA TYR A 17 11.99 2.09 -17.33
C TYR A 17 11.64 0.71 -17.91
N ARG A 18 10.46 0.57 -18.54
CA ARG A 18 10.05 -0.70 -19.16
C ARG A 18 10.97 -1.13 -20.30
N TYR A 19 11.49 -0.18 -21.08
CA TYR A 19 12.46 -0.46 -22.12
C TYR A 19 13.74 -1.05 -21.53
N ILE A 20 14.33 -0.41 -20.51
CA ILE A 20 15.56 -0.87 -19.85
C ILE A 20 15.38 -2.26 -19.25
N VAL A 21 14.28 -2.49 -18.51
CA VAL A 21 13.98 -3.79 -17.89
C VAL A 21 13.92 -4.89 -18.96
N ARG A 22 13.27 -4.63 -20.10
CA ARG A 22 13.15 -5.59 -21.19
C ARG A 22 14.47 -5.81 -21.92
N GLU A 23 15.17 -4.73 -22.27
CA GLU A 23 16.41 -4.77 -23.05
C GLU A 23 17.53 -5.50 -22.29
N LEU A 24 17.61 -5.28 -20.98
CA LEU A 24 18.62 -5.90 -20.12
C LEU A 24 18.16 -7.21 -19.49
N GLY A 25 16.94 -7.68 -19.76
CA GLY A 25 16.40 -8.93 -19.20
C GLY A 25 16.34 -8.94 -17.66
N LEU A 26 16.06 -7.79 -17.03
CA LEU A 26 16.09 -7.68 -15.56
C LEU A 26 14.91 -8.40 -14.92
N ALA A 27 15.20 -9.25 -13.94
CA ALA A 27 14.19 -9.87 -13.08
C ALA A 27 13.82 -8.94 -11.91
N VAL A 28 13.11 -7.85 -12.20
CA VAL A 28 12.65 -6.92 -11.17
C VAL A 28 11.44 -7.50 -10.44
N ALA A 29 11.59 -7.76 -9.14
CA ALA A 29 10.48 -8.23 -8.29
C ALA A 29 9.40 -7.15 -8.14
N PRO A 30 8.12 -7.53 -7.95
CA PRO A 30 7.08 -6.60 -7.56
C PRO A 30 7.45 -5.87 -6.26
N ALA A 31 7.06 -4.61 -6.14
CA ALA A 31 7.29 -3.87 -4.91
C ALA A 31 6.42 -4.42 -3.77
N ASP A 32 7.03 -4.58 -2.60
CA ASP A 32 6.38 -5.04 -1.38
C ASP A 32 5.55 -3.91 -0.74
N PRO A 33 4.23 -4.11 -0.52
CA PRO A 33 3.38 -3.14 0.17
C PRO A 33 3.91 -2.72 1.56
N THR A 34 4.51 -3.64 2.32
CA THR A 34 4.98 -3.38 3.68
C THR A 34 6.08 -2.31 3.72
N SER A 35 6.85 -2.19 2.64
CA SER A 35 7.88 -1.16 2.48
C SER A 35 7.33 0.28 2.46
N TYR A 36 6.04 0.47 2.16
CA TYR A 36 5.40 1.79 2.15
C TYR A 36 4.76 2.19 3.48
N VAL A 37 4.55 1.22 4.38
CA VAL A 37 3.85 1.45 5.65
C VAL A 37 4.58 2.49 6.50
N GLY A 38 5.90 2.34 6.68
CA GLY A 38 6.68 3.26 7.53
C GLY A 38 6.66 4.71 7.04
N ARG A 39 6.69 4.93 5.71
CA ARG A 39 6.59 6.27 5.13
C ARG A 39 5.23 6.90 5.42
N ILE A 40 4.14 6.18 5.11
CA ILE A 40 2.78 6.69 5.32
C ILE A 40 2.51 6.87 6.82
N ALA A 41 3.05 5.98 7.67
CA ALA A 41 2.96 6.08 9.11
C ALA A 41 3.60 7.36 9.65
N SER A 42 4.79 7.67 9.16
CA SER A 42 5.50 8.90 9.51
C SER A 42 4.75 10.15 9.06
N GLU A 43 4.17 10.14 7.86
CA GLU A 43 3.40 11.26 7.31
C GLU A 43 2.10 11.54 8.10
N LEU A 44 1.49 10.50 8.68
CA LEU A 44 0.26 10.58 9.47
C LEU A 44 0.49 10.69 10.99
N ASP A 45 1.74 10.70 11.44
CA ASP A 45 2.10 10.61 12.87
C ASP A 45 1.39 9.45 13.57
N LEU A 46 1.44 8.26 12.96
CA LEU A 46 0.77 7.08 13.50
C LEU A 46 1.40 6.61 14.80
N LYS A 47 0.56 6.07 15.67
CA LYS A 47 1.01 5.28 16.81
C LYS A 47 1.59 3.93 16.37
N ASP A 48 2.61 3.46 17.09
CA ASP A 48 3.30 2.19 16.82
C ASP A 48 2.36 0.97 16.76
N ASP A 49 1.28 0.96 17.54
CA ASP A 49 0.29 -0.12 17.55
C ASP A 49 -0.50 -0.20 16.24
N VAL A 50 -0.85 0.94 15.66
CA VAL A 50 -1.50 1.05 14.34
C VAL A 50 -0.54 0.57 13.24
N GLU A 51 0.71 1.04 13.27
CA GLU A 51 1.71 0.67 12.27
C GLU A 51 2.00 -0.84 12.28
N ARG A 52 2.21 -1.41 13.48
CA ARG A 52 2.39 -2.86 13.64
C ARG A 52 1.18 -3.62 13.13
N ARG A 53 -0.05 -3.21 13.50
CA ARG A 53 -1.26 -3.90 13.05
C ARG A 53 -1.45 -3.81 11.54
N ALA A 54 -1.04 -2.71 10.90
CA ALA A 54 -1.07 -2.58 9.45
C ALA A 54 -0.12 -3.58 8.77
N ARG A 55 1.08 -3.79 9.31
CA ARG A 55 2.01 -4.81 8.82
C ARG A 55 1.43 -6.22 8.96
N GLU A 56 0.87 -6.54 10.11
CA GLU A 56 0.22 -7.85 10.34
C GLU A 56 -0.89 -8.13 9.31
N LEU A 57 -1.75 -7.15 9.01
CA LEU A 57 -2.78 -7.31 7.98
C LEU A 57 -2.22 -7.60 6.59
N LEU A 58 -1.11 -6.95 6.22
CA LEU A 58 -0.43 -7.21 4.95
C LEU A 58 0.23 -8.59 4.92
N ASP A 59 0.85 -8.99 6.02
CA ASP A 59 1.51 -10.30 6.14
C ASP A 59 0.47 -11.43 6.05
N THR A 60 -0.68 -11.31 6.73
CA THR A 60 -1.79 -12.27 6.64
C THR A 60 -2.37 -12.35 5.22
N ALA A 61 -2.48 -11.22 4.53
CA ALA A 61 -2.96 -11.18 3.15
C ALA A 61 -1.91 -11.59 2.10
N SER A 62 -0.65 -11.74 2.52
CA SER A 62 0.42 -12.15 1.63
C SER A 62 0.23 -13.61 1.21
N GLY A 63 0.36 -13.89 -0.08
CA GLY A 63 0.20 -15.24 -0.62
C GLY A 63 -1.24 -15.72 -0.83
N THR A 64 -2.27 -14.99 -0.37
CA THR A 64 -3.69 -15.35 -0.59
C THR A 64 -4.23 -14.92 -1.96
N GLY A 65 -3.42 -14.24 -2.76
CA GLY A 65 -3.81 -13.65 -4.04
C GLY A 65 -4.47 -12.27 -3.91
N THR A 66 -4.72 -11.78 -2.68
CA THR A 66 -5.32 -10.47 -2.42
C THR A 66 -4.54 -9.31 -3.03
N PHE A 67 -3.23 -9.46 -3.27
CA PHE A 67 -2.40 -8.41 -3.86
C PHE A 67 -2.48 -8.32 -5.39
N ASN A 68 -3.06 -9.32 -6.06
CA ASN A 68 -2.99 -9.45 -7.51
C ASN A 68 -3.62 -8.26 -8.24
N GLY A 69 -2.83 -7.62 -9.12
CA GLY A 69 -3.27 -6.47 -9.92
C GLY A 69 -3.46 -5.18 -9.14
N LYS A 70 -3.09 -5.13 -7.85
CA LYS A 70 -3.28 -3.95 -7.00
C LYS A 70 -1.97 -3.21 -6.78
N SER A 71 -2.07 -1.88 -6.74
CA SER A 71 -0.93 -1.02 -6.39
C SER A 71 -0.44 -1.31 -4.96
N PRO A 72 0.87 -1.58 -4.74
CA PRO A 72 1.44 -1.77 -3.41
C PRO A 72 1.20 -0.61 -2.44
N VAL A 73 1.31 0.63 -2.92
CA VAL A 73 1.03 1.84 -2.12
C VAL A 73 -0.42 1.85 -1.64
N GLY A 74 -1.37 1.50 -2.51
CA GLY A 74 -2.77 1.46 -2.12
C GLY A 74 -3.14 0.29 -1.20
N LEU A 75 -2.37 -0.80 -1.22
CA LEU A 75 -2.50 -1.89 -0.24
C LEU A 75 -2.00 -1.44 1.14
N ALA A 76 -0.84 -0.78 1.20
CA ALA A 76 -0.30 -0.22 2.44
C ALA A 76 -1.25 0.82 3.06
N ALA A 77 -1.76 1.75 2.25
CA ALA A 77 -2.75 2.74 2.68
C ALA A 77 -4.05 2.08 3.21
N ALA A 78 -4.55 1.06 2.52
CA ALA A 78 -5.72 0.31 2.95
C ALA A 78 -5.49 -0.43 4.28
N ALA A 79 -4.31 -1.04 4.45
CA ALA A 79 -3.92 -1.72 5.68
C ALA A 79 -3.83 -0.74 6.87
N ILE A 80 -3.27 0.45 6.66
CA ILE A 80 -3.22 1.51 7.69
C ILE A 80 -4.62 1.94 8.11
N TYR A 81 -5.52 2.19 7.15
CA TYR A 81 -6.89 2.55 7.45
C TYR A 81 -7.63 1.44 8.23
N ALA A 82 -7.49 0.18 7.80
CA ALA A 82 -8.04 -0.98 8.50
C ALA A 82 -7.49 -1.12 9.92
N ALA A 83 -6.16 -1.00 10.09
CA ALA A 83 -5.50 -1.07 11.39
C ALA A 83 -5.97 0.02 12.35
N GLY A 84 -6.15 1.26 11.88
CA GLY A 84 -6.74 2.34 12.67
C GLY A 84 -8.13 1.96 13.19
N ARG A 85 -8.98 1.39 12.33
CA ARG A 85 -10.31 0.93 12.75
C ARG A 85 -10.26 -0.18 13.80
N LEU A 86 -9.37 -1.15 13.66
CA LEU A 86 -9.24 -2.28 14.59
C LEU A 86 -8.64 -1.88 15.95
N THR A 87 -7.75 -0.90 15.96
CA THR A 87 -7.10 -0.38 17.19
C THR A 87 -7.91 0.72 17.88
N GLY A 88 -9.03 1.16 17.28
CA GLY A 88 -9.86 2.24 17.82
C GLY A 88 -9.31 3.65 17.57
N THR A 89 -8.22 3.79 16.80
CA THR A 89 -7.69 5.10 16.40
C THR A 89 -8.32 5.57 15.10
N ARG A 90 -9.02 6.71 15.13
CA ARG A 90 -9.81 7.18 13.98
C ARG A 90 -8.96 8.05 13.04
N TYR A 91 -8.50 7.46 11.94
CA TYR A 91 -8.07 8.17 10.74
C TYR A 91 -9.16 8.07 9.69
N THR A 92 -9.42 9.15 8.96
CA THR A 92 -10.35 9.11 7.83
C THR A 92 -9.68 8.50 6.60
N GLN A 93 -10.49 8.07 5.62
CA GLN A 93 -9.93 7.63 4.34
C GLN A 93 -9.21 8.79 3.62
N ASP A 94 -9.71 10.02 3.79
CA ASP A 94 -9.11 11.23 3.19
C ASP A 94 -7.72 11.51 3.77
N ASP A 95 -7.54 11.39 5.09
CA ASP A 95 -6.23 11.55 5.74
C ASP A 95 -5.20 10.58 5.15
N VAL A 96 -5.58 9.30 5.08
CA VAL A 96 -4.70 8.23 4.60
C VAL A 96 -4.44 8.38 3.10
N ALA A 97 -5.43 8.81 2.32
CA ALA A 97 -5.29 9.07 0.89
C ALA A 97 -4.32 10.22 0.61
N ALA A 98 -4.40 11.30 1.40
CA ALA A 98 -3.49 12.43 1.28
C ALA A 98 -2.04 12.02 1.58
N ALA A 99 -1.80 11.28 2.67
CA ALA A 99 -0.46 10.81 3.05
C ALA A 99 0.16 9.81 2.06
N ALA A 100 -0.69 9.03 1.39
CA ALA A 100 -0.26 8.04 0.40
C ALA A 100 -0.22 8.59 -1.04
N ASP A 101 -0.71 9.81 -1.29
CA ASP A 101 -0.88 10.41 -2.62
C ASP A 101 -1.70 9.51 -3.57
N ILE A 102 -2.88 9.07 -3.12
CA ILE A 102 -3.80 8.22 -3.89
C ILE A 102 -5.26 8.68 -3.74
N SER A 103 -6.16 8.11 -4.54
CA SER A 103 -7.59 8.35 -4.38
C SER A 103 -8.18 7.59 -3.19
N THR A 104 -9.13 8.20 -2.47
CA THR A 104 -9.88 7.54 -1.39
C THR A 104 -10.64 6.29 -1.84
N VAL A 105 -11.14 6.27 -3.08
CA VAL A 105 -11.80 5.08 -3.65
C VAL A 105 -10.86 3.87 -3.74
N THR A 106 -9.55 4.11 -3.86
CA THR A 106 -8.54 3.04 -3.86
C THR A 106 -8.43 2.39 -2.49
N ILE A 107 -8.56 3.17 -1.41
CA ILE A 107 -8.54 2.68 -0.03
C ILE A 107 -9.80 1.88 0.26
N ARG A 108 -10.98 2.43 -0.09
CA ARG A 108 -12.29 1.91 0.30
C ARG A 108 -12.48 0.43 0.00
N ASN A 109 -12.26 0.00 -1.24
CA ASN A 109 -12.50 -1.39 -1.61
C ASN A 109 -11.45 -2.32 -0.99
N ARG A 110 -10.20 -1.87 -0.92
CA ARG A 110 -9.07 -2.71 -0.52
C ARG A 110 -9.04 -2.99 0.98
N TYR A 111 -9.43 -2.04 1.81
CA TYR A 111 -9.41 -2.26 3.26
C TYR A 111 -10.44 -3.32 3.67
N GLN A 112 -11.57 -3.39 2.96
CA GLN A 112 -12.61 -4.40 3.20
C GLN A 112 -12.06 -5.79 2.90
N GLU A 113 -11.43 -5.98 1.74
CA GLU A 113 -10.79 -7.25 1.38
C GLU A 113 -9.69 -7.68 2.36
N LEU A 114 -8.91 -6.73 2.90
CA LEU A 114 -7.90 -7.04 3.93
C LEU A 114 -8.53 -7.48 5.25
N LEU A 115 -9.68 -6.91 5.62
CA LEU A 115 -10.41 -7.31 6.82
C LEU A 115 -11.05 -8.69 6.64
N GLU A 116 -11.65 -8.97 5.48
CA GLU A 116 -12.22 -10.28 5.16
C GLU A 116 -11.16 -11.40 5.30
N VAL A 117 -9.97 -11.18 4.73
CA VAL A 117 -8.87 -12.16 4.85
C VAL A 117 -8.38 -12.33 6.28
N ALA A 118 -8.34 -11.25 7.06
CA ALA A 118 -7.95 -11.32 8.46
C ALA A 118 -8.98 -12.08 9.30
N GLU A 119 -10.28 -11.86 9.05
CA GLU A 119 -11.38 -12.58 9.70
C GLU A 119 -11.35 -14.08 9.36
N ASP A 120 -11.11 -14.43 8.10
CA ASP A 120 -10.97 -15.83 7.67
C ASP A 120 -9.76 -16.52 8.33
N ALA A 121 -8.66 -15.80 8.52
CA ALA A 121 -7.47 -16.32 9.17
C ALA A 121 -7.67 -16.52 10.68
N ASP A 122 -8.41 -15.64 11.36
CA ASP A 122 -8.71 -15.76 12.79
C ASP A 122 -9.71 -16.90 13.07
N ALA A 123 -10.48 -17.33 12.07
CA ALA A 123 -11.47 -18.41 12.17
C ALA A 123 -10.91 -19.82 11.89
N ALA A 124 -9.68 -19.93 11.38
CA ALA A 124 -9.02 -21.18 10.97
C ALA A 124 -8.12 -21.77 12.07
#